data_AF-A0A2N5T2Q5-F1
#
_entry.id   AF-A0A2N5T2Q5-F1
#
_cell.length_a   1.000
_cell.length_b   1.000
_cell.length_c   1.000
_cell.angle_alpha   90.00
_cell.angle_beta   90.00
_cell.angle_gamma   90.00
#
_symmetry.space_group_name_H-M   'P 1'
#
loop_
_entity.id
_entity.type
_entity.pdbx_description
1 polymer ?
#
loop_
_entity_poly.entity_id
_entity_poly.type
_entity_poly.pdbx_seq_one_letter_code
_entity_poly.pdbx_strand_id
1 'polypeptide(L)'
;MSNLSLYTTTAVILLDSDGHRLLAKYFDPPHIGNPSANNNESNKKSSSSHGLTHLGFSGFGSQLRTLKDQRAFEHTIWDKTRKSTGDILLIQNHLVLYKSVIDITVYVIGQEGENELMLQTLLNSFFDALSLLLRNQVEKRAVLENLDLVSLCLDEMVDDGIILETDSVAIASRVSRPKADVGVGVNLSDITINEQTIMQAFSSLRDKAAQRLLQGSL
;
A
#
# COMPACT_ATOMS: atom_id res chain seq x y z
N MET A 1 -6.49 29.24 5.63
CA MET A 1 -7.30 28.63 4.55
C MET A 1 -7.15 27.13 4.72
N SER A 2 -8.26 26.38 4.79
CA SER A 2 -8.21 24.93 4.90
C SER A 2 -7.58 24.35 3.63
N ASN A 3 -6.55 23.52 3.80
CA ASN A 3 -5.98 22.75 2.71
C ASN A 3 -7.04 21.73 2.24
N LEU A 4 -7.44 21.82 0.98
CA LEU A 4 -8.46 20.96 0.34
C LEU A 4 -7.83 19.92 -0.60
N SER A 5 -6.51 19.70 -0.48
CA SER A 5 -5.79 18.71 -1.27
C SER A 5 -6.15 17.29 -0.86
N LEU A 6 -6.24 16.40 -1.85
CA LEU A 6 -6.32 14.95 -1.65
C LEU A 6 -4.92 14.29 -1.56
N TYR A 7 -3.88 15.01 -1.98
CA TYR A 7 -2.49 14.57 -1.94
C TYR A 7 -1.95 14.76 -0.53
N THR A 8 -1.80 13.64 0.17
CA THR A 8 -1.60 13.61 1.62
C THR A 8 -0.34 12.81 1.97
N THR A 9 -0.06 11.76 1.20
CA THR A 9 1.10 10.90 1.38
C THR A 9 2.18 11.27 0.37
N THR A 10 3.36 11.64 0.86
CA THR A 10 4.55 11.92 0.05
C THR A 10 5.34 10.65 -0.25
N ALA A 11 5.47 9.76 0.73
CA ALA A 11 6.16 8.50 0.55
C ALA A 11 5.74 7.46 1.58
N VAL A 12 5.87 6.19 1.20
CA VAL A 12 5.84 5.05 2.11
C VAL A 12 7.15 4.30 1.97
N ILE A 13 7.83 4.06 3.10
CA ILE A 13 9.19 3.50 3.15
C ILE A 13 9.21 2.35 4.16
N LEU A 14 9.81 1.23 3.79
CA LEU A 14 10.15 0.13 4.68
C LEU A 14 11.66 0.02 4.75
N LEU A 15 12.20 0.16 5.97
CA LEU A 15 13.62 -0.05 6.26
C LEU A 15 13.80 -1.27 7.16
N ASP A 16 14.97 -1.89 7.09
CA ASP A 16 15.39 -2.86 8.11
C ASP A 16 15.98 -2.18 9.36
N SER A 17 16.31 -2.99 10.36
CA SER A 17 16.95 -2.54 11.61
C SER A 17 18.26 -1.76 11.40
N ASP A 18 18.96 -2.01 10.29
CA ASP A 18 20.24 -1.42 9.96
C ASP A 18 20.10 -0.16 9.09
N GLY A 19 18.88 0.21 8.70
CA GLY A 19 18.57 1.38 7.89
C GLY A 19 18.67 1.13 6.38
N HIS A 20 18.78 -0.13 5.94
CA HIS A 20 18.72 -0.49 4.53
C HIS A 20 17.29 -0.50 4.03
N ARG A 21 17.10 0.04 2.83
CA ARG A 21 15.81 0.08 2.13
C ARG A 21 15.37 -1.33 1.73
N LEU A 22 14.20 -1.75 2.20
CA LEU A 22 13.49 -2.93 1.70
C LEU A 22 12.53 -2.55 0.58
N LEU A 23 11.74 -1.49 0.79
CA LEU A 23 10.81 -0.92 -0.18
C LEU A 23 10.74 0.60 0.04
N ALA A 24 10.68 1.38 -1.03
CA ALA A 24 10.36 2.81 -0.92
C ALA A 24 9.57 3.26 -2.15
N LYS A 25 8.38 3.81 -1.92
CA LYS A 25 7.54 4.42 -2.94
C LYS A 25 7.38 5.89 -2.62
N TYR A 26 7.88 6.75 -3.50
CA TYR A 26 7.73 8.20 -3.45
C TYR A 26 6.66 8.59 -4.46
N PHE A 27 5.71 9.41 -4.04
CA PHE A 27 4.56 9.80 -4.85
C PHE A 27 4.71 11.23 -5.35
N ASP A 28 4.47 11.43 -6.65
CA ASP A 28 4.50 12.74 -7.29
C ASP A 28 3.10 13.07 -7.84
N PRO A 29 2.45 14.16 -7.37
CA PRO A 29 1.16 14.55 -7.91
C PRO A 29 1.26 14.90 -9.42
N PRO A 30 0.41 14.32 -10.29
CA PRO A 30 0.56 14.44 -11.75
C PRO A 30 0.36 15.86 -12.29
N HIS A 31 -0.27 16.75 -11.51
CA HIS A 31 -0.58 18.12 -11.90
C HIS A 31 0.49 19.14 -11.46
N ILE A 32 1.52 18.71 -10.71
CA ILE A 32 2.72 19.51 -10.47
C ILE A 32 3.64 19.27 -11.65
N GLY A 33 3.38 20.03 -12.72
CA GLY A 33 4.06 19.92 -14.02
C GLY A 33 5.56 19.74 -13.84
N ASN A 34 6.09 18.68 -14.44
CA ASN A 34 7.50 18.32 -14.38
C ASN A 34 8.36 19.46 -14.97
N PRO A 35 9.15 20.23 -14.18
CA PRO A 35 10.05 21.24 -14.74
C PRO A 35 11.23 20.63 -15.50
N SER A 36 11.35 19.30 -15.57
CA SER A 36 12.49 18.60 -16.17
C SER A 36 12.13 17.95 -17.52
N ALA A 37 11.55 18.72 -18.43
CA ALA A 37 11.35 18.28 -19.82
C ALA A 37 11.72 19.34 -20.89
N ASN A 38 12.29 20.49 -20.51
CA ASN A 38 12.70 21.52 -21.49
C ASN A 38 14.15 21.97 -21.26
N ASN A 39 15.11 21.16 -21.73
CA ASN A 39 16.37 21.73 -22.21
C ASN A 39 16.15 22.06 -23.69
N ASN A 40 16.19 23.36 -24.00
CA ASN A 40 15.99 24.00 -25.32
C ASN A 40 14.54 24.28 -25.69
N GLU A 41 14.03 25.45 -25.26
CA GLU A 41 13.54 26.46 -26.21
C GLU A 41 13.10 27.73 -25.46
N SER A 42 13.55 28.84 -26.00
CA SER A 42 13.29 30.19 -25.59
C SER A 42 11.78 30.50 -25.60
N ASN A 43 11.29 31.08 -24.51
CA ASN A 43 10.19 32.05 -24.54
C ASN A 43 8.82 31.55 -25.05
N LYS A 44 8.06 30.85 -24.20
CA LYS A 44 6.58 30.89 -24.22
C LYS A 44 6.03 30.79 -22.79
N LYS A 45 5.37 31.86 -22.34
CA LYS A 45 4.52 31.87 -21.15
C LYS A 45 3.38 30.86 -21.36
N SER A 46 3.51 29.65 -20.82
CA SER A 46 2.40 28.71 -20.66
C SER A 46 1.76 28.93 -19.29
N SER A 47 0.66 29.67 -19.33
CA SER A 47 -0.24 29.96 -18.23
C SER A 47 -0.98 28.70 -17.76
N SER A 48 -0.43 27.96 -16.80
CA SER A 48 -1.22 27.02 -15.98
C SER A 48 -0.63 26.69 -14.60
N SER A 49 0.61 27.07 -14.28
CA SER A 49 1.21 26.82 -12.96
C SER A 49 0.92 27.89 -11.90
N HIS A 50 0.21 28.97 -12.24
CA HIS A 50 0.03 30.12 -11.35
C HIS A 50 -1.11 29.97 -10.31
N GLY A 51 -1.89 28.87 -10.37
CA GLY A 51 -3.05 28.66 -9.49
C GLY A 51 -2.73 27.97 -8.15
N LEU A 52 -1.68 27.13 -8.10
CA LEU A 52 -1.40 26.27 -6.94
C LEU A 52 -0.32 26.83 -6.01
N THR A 53 0.56 27.68 -6.52
CA THR A 53 1.57 28.37 -5.68
C THR A 53 0.94 29.36 -4.69
N HIS A 54 -0.27 29.87 -4.95
CA HIS A 54 -1.00 30.74 -4.04
C HIS A 54 -1.69 29.96 -2.90
N LEU A 55 -1.85 28.63 -3.01
CA LEU A 55 -2.44 27.78 -1.98
C LEU A 55 -1.39 27.26 -0.95
N GLY A 56 -0.18 27.80 -0.96
CA GLY A 56 0.89 27.37 -0.05
C GLY A 56 1.59 26.07 -0.46
N PHE A 57 1.28 25.53 -1.65
CA PHE A 57 1.97 24.37 -2.21
C PHE A 57 3.38 24.77 -2.68
N SER A 58 4.35 24.70 -1.77
CA SER A 58 5.75 24.51 -2.14
C SER A 58 5.87 23.11 -2.74
N GLY A 59 6.26 23.02 -4.02
CA GLY A 59 6.12 21.81 -4.85
C GLY A 59 6.60 20.52 -4.17
N PHE A 60 5.66 19.57 -4.06
CA PHE A 60 5.82 18.20 -3.52
C PHE A 60 7.04 17.44 -4.06
N GLY A 61 7.48 17.73 -5.28
CA GLY A 61 8.47 16.91 -5.98
C GLY A 61 9.91 17.43 -5.99
N SER A 62 10.26 18.64 -5.54
CA SER A 62 11.60 19.17 -5.88
C SER A 62 12.77 18.57 -5.06
N GLN A 63 12.54 18.12 -3.82
CA GLN A 63 13.62 17.78 -2.87
C GLN A 63 13.92 16.28 -2.75
N LEU A 64 13.00 15.38 -3.13
CA LEU A 64 13.15 13.92 -2.99
C LEU A 64 13.10 13.17 -4.34
N ARG A 65 13.33 13.88 -5.45
CA ARG A 65 13.33 13.29 -6.81
C ARG A 65 14.53 12.40 -7.10
N THR A 66 15.71 12.77 -6.59
CA THR A 66 16.92 12.01 -6.92
C THR A 66 17.10 10.86 -5.94
N LEU A 67 17.59 9.71 -6.42
CA LEU A 67 17.93 8.58 -5.56
C LEU A 67 18.94 8.94 -4.47
N LYS A 68 19.81 9.92 -4.74
CA LYS A 68 20.78 10.42 -3.77
C LYS A 68 20.06 11.12 -2.62
N ASP A 69 19.12 12.00 -2.92
CA ASP A 69 18.37 12.76 -1.91
C ASP A 69 17.43 11.84 -1.12
N GLN A 70 16.80 10.87 -1.78
CA GLN A 70 16.00 9.84 -1.11
C GLN A 70 16.82 9.06 -0.09
N ARG A 71 18.00 8.55 -0.47
CA ARG A 71 18.87 7.80 0.46
C ARG A 71 19.37 8.67 1.62
N ALA A 72 19.69 9.93 1.36
CA ALA A 72 20.09 10.86 2.42
C ALA A 72 18.93 11.13 3.40
N PHE A 73 17.71 11.25 2.88
CA PHE A 73 16.50 11.39 3.68
C PHE A 73 16.21 10.13 4.50
N GLU A 74 16.26 8.95 3.88
CA GLU A 74 16.09 7.64 4.53
C GLU A 74 17.06 7.43 5.68
N HIS A 75 18.34 7.72 5.46
CA HIS A 75 19.35 7.67 6.51
C HIS A 75 19.02 8.64 7.66
N THR A 76 18.54 9.84 7.32
CA THR A 76 18.18 10.86 8.33
C THR A 76 16.98 10.44 9.18
N ILE A 77 15.93 9.86 8.56
CA ILE A 77 14.76 9.40 9.31
C ILE A 77 15.11 8.20 10.18
N TRP A 78 15.91 7.24 9.68
CA TRP A 78 16.35 6.08 10.45
C TRP A 78 17.18 6.49 11.68
N ASP A 79 18.16 7.38 11.49
CA ASP A 79 19.01 7.85 12.59
C ASP A 79 18.24 8.56 13.70
N LYS A 80 17.20 9.32 13.33
CA LYS A 80 16.36 10.05 14.28
C LYS A 80 15.36 9.14 14.98
N THR A 81 14.76 8.22 14.25
CA THR A 81 13.69 7.34 14.76
C THR A 81 14.24 6.27 15.70
N ARG A 82 15.45 5.74 15.46
CA ARG A 82 16.11 4.81 16.41
C ARG A 82 16.41 5.44 17.78
N LYS A 83 16.53 6.76 17.85
CA LYS A 83 16.85 7.51 19.10
C LYS A 83 15.61 8.10 19.78
N SER A 84 14.46 8.06 19.11
CA SER A 84 13.21 8.66 19.57
C SER A 84 12.25 7.57 20.07
N THR A 85 11.40 7.90 21.04
CA THR A 85 10.43 6.97 21.63
C THR A 85 8.98 7.29 21.27
N GLY A 86 8.74 8.22 20.34
CA GLY A 86 7.40 8.62 19.90
C GLY A 86 7.08 8.14 18.49
N ASP A 87 5.81 7.99 18.13
CA ASP A 87 5.38 7.40 16.86
C ASP A 87 5.37 8.39 15.67
N ILE A 88 5.47 9.69 15.96
CA ILE A 88 5.36 10.79 15.00
C ILE A 88 6.51 11.78 15.21
N LEU A 89 7.16 12.18 14.12
CA LEU A 89 8.30 13.10 14.12
C LEU A 89 8.18 14.10 12.96
N LEU A 90 8.59 15.35 13.21
CA LEU A 90 8.75 16.34 12.16
C LEU A 90 10.22 16.41 11.72
N ILE A 91 10.51 16.08 10.46
CA ILE A 91 11.86 16.03 9.91
C ILE A 91 11.88 16.76 8.56
N GLN A 92 12.70 17.82 8.45
CA GLN A 92 12.87 18.58 7.20
C GLN A 92 11.52 19.02 6.59
N ASN A 93 10.62 19.57 7.41
CA ASN A 93 9.28 19.99 6.99
C ASN A 93 8.33 18.86 6.53
N HIS A 94 8.68 17.61 6.83
CA HIS A 94 7.86 16.44 6.57
C HIS A 94 7.42 15.82 7.88
N LEU A 95 6.13 15.49 7.95
CA LEU A 95 5.56 14.69 9.02
C LEU A 95 5.90 13.22 8.75
N VAL A 96 6.60 12.58 9.67
CA VAL A 96 7.07 11.20 9.57
C VAL A 96 6.41 10.39 10.67
N LEU A 97 5.48 9.51 10.29
CA LEU A 97 4.87 8.55 11.19
C LEU A 97 5.53 7.20 10.96
N TYR A 98 5.76 6.44 12.02
CA TYR A 98 6.46 5.18 11.88
C TYR A 98 6.04 4.14 12.92
N LYS A 99 6.18 2.87 12.52
CA LYS A 99 5.91 1.71 13.37
C LYS A 99 7.00 0.68 13.15
N SER A 100 7.68 0.31 14.22
CA SER A 100 8.74 -0.71 14.20
C SER A 100 8.21 -2.03 14.72
N VAL A 101 8.49 -3.13 14.01
CA VAL A 101 8.13 -4.49 14.40
C VAL A 101 9.29 -5.42 14.06
N ILE A 102 9.78 -6.13 15.08
CA ILE A 102 10.91 -7.07 14.97
C ILE A 102 12.14 -6.36 14.37
N ASP A 103 12.45 -6.61 13.10
CA ASP A 103 13.64 -6.16 12.38
C ASP A 103 13.29 -5.27 11.18
N ILE A 104 12.05 -4.76 11.14
CA ILE A 104 11.58 -3.82 10.13
C ILE A 104 10.94 -2.58 10.76
N THR A 105 11.02 -1.46 10.04
CA THR A 105 10.29 -0.24 10.37
C THR A 105 9.57 0.27 9.14
N VAL A 106 8.26 0.50 9.31
CA VAL A 106 7.38 1.09 8.30
C VAL A 106 7.28 2.59 8.59
N TYR A 107 7.46 3.41 7.56
CA TYR A 107 7.35 4.86 7.61
C TYR A 107 6.28 5.34 6.61
N VAL A 108 5.41 6.23 7.07
CA VAL A 108 4.49 7.01 6.25
C VAL A 108 4.89 8.47 6.37
N ILE A 109 5.17 9.10 5.24
CA ILE A 109 5.64 10.48 5.17
C ILE A 109 4.56 11.34 4.52
N GLY A 110 4.20 12.43 5.19
CA GLY A 110 3.35 13.50 4.68
C GLY A 110 4.00 14.87 4.85
N GLN A 111 3.32 15.93 4.44
CA GLN A 111 3.78 17.30 4.70
C GLN A 111 3.46 17.72 6.15
N GLU A 112 4.19 18.71 6.67
CA GLU A 112 3.97 19.28 8.01
C GLU A 112 2.51 19.71 8.29
N GLY A 113 1.77 20.12 7.26
CA GLY A 113 0.38 20.59 7.40
C GLY A 113 -0.69 19.52 7.17
N GLU A 114 -0.31 18.26 6.93
CA GLU A 114 -1.26 17.18 6.66
C GLU A 114 -1.91 16.62 7.93
N ASN A 115 -3.07 15.99 7.75
CA ASN A 115 -3.77 15.38 8.88
C ASN A 115 -3.04 14.11 9.35
N GLU A 116 -2.37 14.21 10.48
CA GLU A 116 -1.62 13.12 11.10
C GLU A 116 -2.49 11.88 11.34
N LEU A 117 -3.76 12.05 11.71
CA LEU A 117 -4.67 10.94 11.99
C LEU A 117 -4.94 10.09 10.75
N MET A 118 -5.01 10.73 9.58
CA MET A 118 -5.22 10.03 8.33
C MET A 118 -3.97 9.23 7.92
N LEU A 119 -2.78 9.82 8.08
CA LEU A 119 -1.52 9.13 7.83
C LEU A 119 -1.28 8.00 8.84
N GLN A 120 -1.70 8.18 10.09
CA GLN A 120 -1.67 7.14 11.12
C GLN A 120 -2.64 5.99 10.77
N THR A 121 -3.80 6.32 10.22
CA THR A 121 -4.77 5.31 9.74
C THR A 121 -4.16 4.50 8.60
N LEU A 122 -3.50 5.14 7.63
CA LEU A 122 -2.76 4.46 6.55
C LEU A 122 -1.64 3.56 7.09
N LEU A 123 -0.84 4.04 8.04
CA LEU A 123 0.25 3.28 8.65
C LEU A 123 -0.26 2.01 9.33
N ASN A 124 -1.33 2.14 10.13
CA ASN A 124 -1.92 1.01 10.83
C ASN A 124 -2.58 0.02 9.88
N SER A 125 -3.37 0.50 8.92
CA SER A 125 -4.04 -0.37 7.96
C SER A 125 -3.06 -1.11 7.07
N PHE A 126 -1.95 -0.48 6.68
CA PHE A 126 -0.89 -1.16 5.93
C PHE A 126 -0.26 -2.26 6.78
N PHE A 127 0.08 -1.96 8.03
CA PHE A 127 0.65 -2.96 8.93
C PHE A 127 -0.31 -4.15 9.17
N ASP A 128 -1.59 -3.88 9.36
CA ASP A 128 -2.61 -4.91 9.56
C ASP A 128 -2.82 -5.74 8.28
N ALA A 129 -2.80 -5.10 7.10
CA ALA A 129 -2.85 -5.80 5.82
C ALA A 129 -1.62 -6.68 5.60
N LEU A 130 -0.42 -6.21 5.93
CA LEU A 130 0.79 -7.03 5.92
C LEU A 130 0.72 -8.21 6.88
N SER A 131 0.13 -8.01 8.07
CA SER A 131 -0.08 -9.09 9.03
C SER A 131 -1.01 -10.17 8.47
N LEU A 132 -2.08 -9.79 7.76
CA LEU A 132 -2.96 -10.73 7.08
C LEU A 132 -2.26 -11.47 5.93
N LEU A 133 -1.55 -10.74 5.07
CA LEU A 133 -0.89 -11.28 3.89
C LEU A 133 0.30 -12.19 4.25
N LEU A 134 1.06 -11.85 5.29
CA LEU A 134 2.25 -12.56 5.74
C LEU A 134 1.97 -13.54 6.90
N ARG A 135 0.70 -13.85 7.18
CA ARG A 135 0.28 -14.81 8.22
C ARG A 135 0.86 -14.50 9.60
N ASN A 136 0.80 -13.23 9.99
CA ASN A 136 1.31 -12.65 11.24
C ASN A 136 2.84 -12.72 11.42
N GLN A 137 3.59 -13.05 10.37
CA GLN A 137 5.06 -13.01 10.39
C GLN A 137 5.56 -11.78 9.65
N VAL A 138 5.38 -10.60 10.25
CA VAL A 138 5.83 -9.33 9.66
C VAL A 138 7.28 -9.07 10.08
N GLU A 139 8.20 -9.81 9.46
CA GLU A 139 9.66 -9.71 9.64
C GLU A 139 10.37 -9.55 8.30
N LYS A 140 11.63 -9.11 8.31
CA LYS A 140 12.44 -8.83 7.11
C LYS A 140 12.43 -10.00 6.12
N ARG A 141 12.60 -11.23 6.61
CA ARG A 141 12.60 -12.44 5.79
C ARG A 141 11.28 -12.61 5.03
N ALA A 142 10.15 -12.55 5.73
CA ALA A 142 8.84 -12.76 5.12
C ALA A 142 8.46 -11.63 4.13
N VAL A 143 8.83 -10.38 4.44
CA VAL A 143 8.66 -9.23 3.54
C VAL A 143 9.48 -9.41 2.27
N LEU A 144 10.74 -9.85 2.36
CA LEU A 144 11.60 -10.08 1.20
C LEU A 144 11.16 -11.28 0.36
N GLU A 145 10.68 -12.36 0.99
CA GLU A 145 10.14 -13.53 0.29
C GLU A 145 8.84 -13.22 -0.47
N ASN A 146 8.07 -12.23 -0.02
CA ASN A 146 6.76 -11.87 -0.57
C ASN A 146 6.69 -10.41 -1.04
N LEU A 147 7.80 -9.86 -1.57
CA LEU A 147 7.90 -8.45 -1.92
C LEU A 147 6.83 -8.01 -2.94
N ASP A 148 6.47 -8.89 -3.87
CA ASP A 148 5.42 -8.62 -4.87
C ASP A 148 4.06 -8.36 -4.21
N LEU A 149 3.70 -9.15 -3.19
CA LEU A 149 2.46 -8.94 -2.43
C LEU A 149 2.50 -7.66 -1.60
N VAL A 150 3.65 -7.33 -1.00
CA VAL A 150 3.85 -6.09 -0.25
C VAL A 150 3.70 -4.86 -1.17
N SER A 151 4.26 -4.92 -2.38
CA SER A 151 4.14 -3.86 -3.37
C SER A 151 2.69 -3.70 -3.84
N LEU A 152 2.00 -4.80 -4.18
CA LEU A 152 0.59 -4.76 -4.57
C LEU A 152 -0.32 -4.25 -3.45
N CYS A 153 -0.01 -4.60 -2.20
CA CYS A 153 -0.71 -4.05 -1.04
C CYS A 153 -0.57 -2.54 -0.98
N LEU A 154 0.62 -2.00 -1.23
CA LEU A 154 0.84 -0.56 -1.24
C LEU A 154 0.12 0.13 -2.41
N ASP A 155 0.05 -0.53 -3.58
CA ASP A 155 -0.64 -0.02 -4.77
C ASP A 155 -2.16 0.06 -4.58
N GLU A 156 -2.78 -0.89 -3.87
CA GLU A 156 -4.22 -0.83 -3.54
C GLU A 156 -4.53 0.28 -2.52
N MET A 157 -3.56 0.66 -1.70
CA MET A 157 -3.75 1.64 -0.61
C MET A 157 -3.53 3.08 -1.05
N VAL A 158 -2.48 3.34 -1.84
CA VAL A 158 -2.06 4.71 -2.19
C VAL A 158 -1.75 4.81 -3.67
N ASP A 159 -2.44 5.73 -4.33
CA ASP A 159 -2.26 6.07 -5.74
C ASP A 159 -1.83 7.53 -5.88
N ASP A 160 -0.65 7.77 -6.45
CA ASP A 160 -0.03 9.10 -6.61
C ASP A 160 -0.12 10.03 -5.38
N GLY A 161 -0.07 9.45 -4.17
CA GLY A 161 -0.10 10.18 -2.89
C GLY A 161 -1.51 10.43 -2.34
N ILE A 162 -2.53 9.90 -3.00
CA ILE A 162 -3.93 9.87 -2.56
C ILE A 162 -4.18 8.51 -1.89
N ILE A 163 -4.71 8.54 -0.68
CA ILE A 163 -5.13 7.33 0.03
C ILE A 163 -6.47 6.87 -0.55
N LEU A 164 -6.51 5.65 -1.09
CA LEU A 164 -7.69 5.06 -1.72
C LEU A 164 -8.47 4.15 -0.78
N GLU A 165 -7.75 3.28 -0.05
CA GLU A 165 -8.36 2.24 0.78
C GLU A 165 -7.61 2.14 2.10
N THR A 166 -8.35 1.99 3.19
CA THR A 166 -7.80 1.85 4.55
C THR A 166 -8.33 0.63 5.29
N ASP A 167 -9.26 -0.12 4.70
CA ASP A 167 -9.69 -1.39 5.28
C ASP A 167 -8.68 -2.52 4.93
N SER A 168 -7.94 -2.96 5.93
CA SER A 168 -6.89 -3.98 5.79
C SER A 168 -7.42 -5.32 5.28
N VAL A 169 -8.66 -5.69 5.63
CA VAL A 169 -9.29 -6.94 5.18
C VAL A 169 -9.66 -6.84 3.71
N ALA A 170 -10.27 -5.73 3.29
CA ALA A 170 -10.58 -5.49 1.89
C ALA A 170 -9.30 -5.50 1.02
N ILE A 171 -8.26 -4.77 1.45
CA ILE A 171 -6.96 -4.71 0.75
C ILE A 171 -6.37 -6.12 0.60
N ALA A 172 -6.22 -6.86 1.71
CA ALA A 172 -5.64 -8.19 1.69
C ALA A 172 -6.46 -9.16 0.80
N SER A 173 -7.79 -9.04 0.80
CA SER A 173 -8.65 -9.87 -0.03
C SER A 173 -8.47 -9.61 -1.54
N ARG A 174 -8.26 -8.35 -1.94
CA ARG A 174 -8.06 -7.96 -3.34
C ARG A 174 -6.68 -8.31 -3.84
N VAL A 175 -5.65 -8.12 -3.02
CA VAL A 175 -4.25 -8.41 -3.35
C VAL A 175 -3.97 -9.92 -3.39
N SER A 176 -4.63 -10.70 -2.52
CA SER A 176 -4.48 -12.17 -2.45
C SER A 176 -5.20 -12.90 -3.59
N ARG A 177 -6.22 -12.29 -4.19
CA ARG A 177 -6.98 -12.86 -5.31
C ARG A 177 -6.39 -12.31 -6.61
N PRO A 178 -5.67 -13.10 -7.42
CA PRO A 178 -5.34 -12.67 -8.77
C PRO A 178 -6.66 -12.33 -9.46
N LYS A 179 -6.77 -11.10 -9.98
CA LYS A 179 -7.92 -10.67 -10.79
C LYS A 179 -8.11 -11.74 -11.84
N ALA A 180 -9.17 -12.53 -11.73
CA ALA A 180 -9.52 -13.51 -12.74
C ALA A 180 -9.70 -12.71 -14.02
N ASP A 181 -8.72 -12.82 -14.91
CA ASP A 181 -8.85 -12.27 -16.25
C ASP A 181 -10.16 -12.78 -16.83
N VAL A 182 -10.86 -11.89 -17.51
CA VAL A 182 -12.23 -12.08 -17.98
C VAL A 182 -12.20 -13.15 -19.07
N GLY A 183 -12.31 -14.41 -18.66
CA GLY A 183 -12.38 -15.55 -19.56
C GLY A 183 -11.64 -16.77 -19.04
N VAL A 184 -12.42 -17.77 -18.61
CA VAL A 184 -11.97 -19.15 -18.34
C VAL A 184 -11.25 -19.35 -17.01
N GLY A 185 -12.01 -19.76 -16.00
CA GLY A 185 -11.43 -20.33 -14.78
C GLY A 185 -12.40 -20.32 -13.62
N VAL A 186 -13.22 -21.36 -13.51
CA VAL A 186 -13.92 -21.69 -12.27
C VAL A 186 -12.86 -21.84 -11.18
N ASN A 187 -12.74 -20.86 -10.28
CA ASN A 187 -11.78 -20.89 -9.18
C ASN A 187 -12.25 -21.91 -8.13
N LEU A 188 -11.54 -23.04 -8.09
CA LEU A 188 -11.80 -24.20 -7.23
C LEU A 188 -11.50 -23.93 -5.74
N SER A 189 -10.94 -22.76 -5.41
CA SER A 189 -10.48 -22.40 -4.06
C SER A 189 -11.51 -21.68 -3.20
N ASP A 190 -12.64 -21.24 -3.76
CA ASP A 190 -13.76 -20.60 -3.02
C ASP A 190 -14.95 -21.56 -2.78
N ILE A 191 -14.83 -22.85 -3.13
CA ILE A 191 -15.66 -23.85 -2.46
C ILE A 191 -15.00 -24.07 -1.10
N THR A 192 -15.46 -23.32 -0.11
CA THR A 192 -15.41 -23.80 1.27
C THR A 192 -16.01 -25.19 1.25
N ILE A 193 -15.15 -26.21 1.25
CA ILE A 193 -15.53 -27.60 1.43
C ILE A 193 -16.01 -27.68 2.88
N ASN A 194 -17.25 -27.25 3.09
CA ASN A 194 -17.98 -27.59 4.30
C ASN A 194 -18.19 -29.10 4.20
N GLU A 195 -17.60 -29.85 5.12
CA GLU A 195 -17.73 -31.31 5.17
C GLU A 195 -19.20 -31.74 5.20
N GLN A 196 -20.09 -30.87 5.70
CA GLN A 196 -21.54 -31.05 5.64
C GLN A 196 -22.10 -31.02 4.21
N THR A 197 -21.55 -30.21 3.31
CA THR A 197 -21.98 -30.14 1.90
C THR A 197 -21.53 -31.36 1.11
N ILE A 198 -20.32 -31.86 1.34
CA ILE A 198 -19.89 -33.15 0.76
C ILE A 198 -20.75 -34.28 1.32
N MET A 199 -21.05 -34.29 2.62
CA MET A 199 -21.87 -35.33 3.23
C MET A 199 -23.32 -35.30 2.73
N GLN A 200 -23.90 -34.12 2.49
CA GLN A 200 -25.22 -33.96 1.86
C GLN A 200 -25.21 -34.33 0.36
N ALA A 201 -24.12 -34.04 -0.35
CA ALA A 201 -23.97 -34.45 -1.74
C ALA A 201 -23.81 -35.97 -1.87
N PHE A 202 -23.03 -36.59 -0.98
CA PHE A 202 -22.84 -38.03 -0.92
C PHE A 202 -24.12 -38.75 -0.50
N SER A 203 -24.87 -38.22 0.48
CA SER A 203 -26.19 -38.77 0.83
C SER A 203 -27.17 -38.68 -0.34
N SER A 204 -27.22 -37.53 -1.02
CA SER A 204 -28.10 -37.35 -2.19
C SER A 204 -27.72 -38.25 -3.39
N LEU A 205 -26.41 -38.49 -3.60
CA LEU A 205 -25.92 -39.42 -4.61
C LEU A 205 -26.22 -40.87 -4.25
N ARG A 206 -26.03 -41.24 -2.97
CA ARG A 206 -26.38 -42.57 -2.45
C ARG A 206 -27.87 -42.83 -2.59
N ASP A 207 -28.72 -41.86 -2.27
CA ASP A 207 -30.17 -41.99 -2.35
C ASP A 207 -30.64 -42.12 -3.80
N LYS A 208 -30.06 -41.35 -4.74
CA LYS A 208 -30.35 -41.49 -6.17
C LYS A 208 -29.85 -42.82 -6.75
N ALA A 209 -28.69 -43.31 -6.31
CA ALA A 209 -28.17 -44.61 -6.72
C ALA A 209 -29.01 -45.77 -6.18
N ALA A 210 -29.45 -45.69 -4.93
CA ALA A 210 -30.36 -46.66 -4.32
C ALA A 210 -31.72 -46.69 -5.03
N GLN A 211 -32.28 -45.53 -5.37
CA GLN A 211 -33.52 -45.43 -6.14
C GLN A 211 -33.37 -46.02 -7.56
N ARG A 212 -32.23 -45.79 -8.22
CA ARG A 212 -31.93 -46.38 -9.55
C ARG A 212 -31.77 -47.89 -9.50
N LEU A 213 -31.19 -48.44 -8.43
CA LEU A 213 -31.08 -49.88 -8.21
C LEU A 213 -32.44 -50.53 -7.90
N LEU A 214 -33.29 -49.85 -7.12
CA LEU A 214 -34.63 -50.35 -6.79
C LEU A 214 -35.58 -50.32 -8.01
N GLN A 215 -35.42 -49.35 -8.89
CA GLN A 215 -36.22 -49.21 -10.11
C GLN A 215 -35.72 -50.08 -11.29
N GLY A 216 -34.50 -50.63 -11.18
CA GLY A 216 -33.91 -51.56 -12.16
C GLY A 216 -34.09 -53.04 -11.84
N SER A 217 -34.82 -53.38 -10.76
CA SER A 217 -35.21 -54.75 -10.41
C SER A 217 -36.67 -55.02 -10.77
N LEU A 218 -36.98 -55.01 -12.07
CA LEU A 218 -38.17 -55.59 -12.68
C LEU A 218 -37.76 -56.28 -13.99
#